data_AF-A0A1T4KPK1-F1
#
_entry.id   AF-A0A1T4KPK1-F1
#
_cell.length_a   1.000
_cell.length_b   1.000
_cell.length_c   1.000
_cell.angle_alpha   90.00
_cell.angle_beta   90.00
_cell.angle_gamma   90.00
#
_symmetry.space_group_name_H-M   'P 1'
#
loop_
_entity.id
_entity.type
_entity.pdbx_description
1 polymer ?
#
loop_
_entity_poly.entity_id
_entity_poly.type
_entity_poly.pdbx_seq_one_letter_code
_entity_poly.pdbx_strand_id
1 'polypeptide(L)'
;MGLKNCVRCGNVFVSNTDKVCPQCLEEEEEDFETVKEYIYESGQARIPKIHEETGVSVKRIKKFIREGRLVEFNVDVTIECKRCGTQIKSGDYCKSCRDQLSDGFVGRQDKEKEKKQKKKPKSQMYTRAWKKD
;
A
#
# COMPACT_ATOMS: atom_id res chain seq x y z
N MET A 1 19.65 22.84 -15.47
CA MET A 1 20.50 21.73 -15.00
C MET A 1 21.52 22.31 -14.03
N GLY A 2 21.67 21.74 -12.84
CA GLY A 2 22.65 22.19 -11.84
C GLY A 2 23.43 21.02 -11.27
N LEU A 3 24.68 21.28 -10.87
CA LEU A 3 25.51 20.31 -10.13
C LEU A 3 25.00 20.20 -8.69
N LYS A 4 24.83 18.98 -8.22
CA LYS A 4 24.38 18.66 -6.85
C LYS A 4 25.20 17.50 -6.30
N ASN A 5 25.27 17.40 -4.99
CA ASN A 5 25.83 16.24 -4.30
C ASN A 5 24.73 15.24 -3.98
N CYS A 6 25.00 13.96 -4.26
CA CYS A 6 24.11 12.86 -3.91
C CYS A 6 23.98 12.74 -2.39
N VAL A 7 22.76 12.70 -1.87
CA VAL A 7 22.52 12.54 -0.42
C VAL A 7 22.86 11.14 0.11
N ARG A 8 23.12 10.17 -0.78
CA ARG A 8 23.45 8.78 -0.41
C ARG A 8 24.94 8.50 -0.41
N CYS A 9 25.63 8.80 -1.52
CA CYS A 9 27.04 8.50 -1.69
C CYS A 9 27.96 9.75 -1.68
N GLY A 10 27.40 10.96 -1.71
CA GLY A 10 28.17 12.20 -1.75
C GLY A 10 28.68 12.61 -3.13
N ASN A 11 28.60 11.72 -4.13
CA ASN A 11 29.07 12.00 -5.49
C ASN A 11 28.36 13.19 -6.13
N VAL A 12 29.12 13.98 -6.90
CA VAL A 12 28.58 15.13 -7.63
C VAL A 12 27.95 14.65 -8.94
N PHE A 13 26.72 15.09 -9.21
CA PHE A 13 25.98 14.74 -10.41
C PHE A 13 25.13 15.93 -10.89
N VAL A 14 24.67 15.88 -12.14
CA VAL A 14 23.82 16.91 -12.74
C VAL A 14 22.35 16.47 -12.64
N SER A 15 21.51 17.23 -11.93
CA SER A 15 20.06 17.04 -11.93
C SER A 15 19.32 18.34 -11.62
N ASN A 16 18.10 18.46 -12.16
CA ASN A 16 17.20 19.57 -11.84
C ASN A 16 16.41 19.30 -10.54
N THR A 17 15.91 18.08 -10.35
CA THR A 17 14.91 17.77 -9.32
C THR A 17 15.43 16.78 -8.29
N ASP A 18 16.22 15.80 -8.72
CA ASP A 18 16.64 14.68 -7.90
C ASP A 18 17.71 15.06 -6.87
N LYS A 19 17.72 14.31 -5.78
CA LYS A 19 18.68 14.41 -4.68
C LYS A 19 19.67 13.24 -4.65
N VAL A 20 19.42 12.22 -5.46
CA VAL A 20 20.18 10.98 -5.55
C VAL A 20 20.76 10.88 -6.95
N CYS A 21 22.03 10.49 -7.06
CA CYS A 21 22.68 10.32 -8.36
C CYS A 21 22.10 9.10 -9.11
N PRO A 22 22.24 9.05 -10.45
CA PRO A 22 21.76 7.92 -11.26
C PRO A 22 22.31 6.57 -10.80
N GLN A 23 23.59 6.49 -10.42
CA GLN A 23 24.18 5.24 -9.92
C GLN A 23 23.44 4.72 -8.68
N CYS A 24 23.19 5.57 -7.68
CA CYS A 24 22.49 5.14 -6.47
C CYS A 24 20.98 4.95 -6.66
N LEU A 25 20.41 5.39 -7.78
CA LEU A 25 19.06 5.03 -8.21
C LEU A 25 19.07 3.64 -8.83
N GLU A 26 20.02 3.36 -9.72
CA GLU A 26 20.23 2.05 -10.34
C GLU A 26 20.47 0.97 -9.27
N GLU A 27 21.36 1.22 -8.31
CA GLU A 27 21.58 0.32 -7.14
C GLU A 27 20.30 0.11 -6.30
N GLU A 28 19.36 1.06 -6.30
CA GLU A 28 18.07 0.88 -5.60
C GLU A 28 17.10 0.03 -6.43
N GLU A 29 17.17 0.11 -7.75
CA GLU A 29 16.40 -0.74 -8.66
C GLU A 29 16.90 -2.18 -8.66
N GLU A 30 18.22 -2.40 -8.63
CA GLU A 30 18.82 -3.74 -8.50
C GLU A 30 18.43 -4.40 -7.17
N ASP A 31 18.53 -3.68 -6.05
CA ASP A 31 18.06 -4.15 -4.74
C ASP A 31 16.57 -4.51 -4.76
N PHE A 32 15.77 -3.71 -5.46
CA PHE A 32 14.34 -3.93 -5.57
C PHE A 32 14.04 -5.20 -6.38
N GLU A 33 14.73 -5.39 -7.50
CA GLU A 33 14.58 -6.57 -8.36
C GLU A 33 14.98 -7.84 -7.60
N THR A 34 16.11 -7.82 -6.91
CA THR A 34 16.59 -8.93 -6.07
C THR A 34 15.57 -9.32 -5.00
N VAL A 35 15.01 -8.32 -4.29
CA VAL A 35 13.99 -8.56 -3.27
C VAL A 35 12.69 -9.08 -3.88
N LYS A 36 12.31 -8.58 -5.05
CA LYS A 36 11.10 -9.01 -5.76
C LYS A 36 11.22 -10.46 -6.21
N GLU A 37 12.32 -10.85 -6.84
CA GLU A 37 12.58 -12.24 -7.26
C GLU A 37 12.56 -13.18 -6.06
N TYR A 38 13.25 -12.82 -5.00
CA TYR A 38 13.27 -13.61 -3.77
C TYR A 38 11.86 -13.84 -3.18
N ILE A 39 11.03 -12.80 -3.15
CA ILE A 39 9.65 -12.92 -2.66
C ILE A 39 8.80 -13.77 -3.62
N TYR A 40 9.03 -13.68 -4.93
CA TYR A 40 8.34 -14.49 -5.94
C TYR A 40 8.66 -15.97 -5.81
N GLU A 41 9.94 -16.34 -5.60
CA GLU A 41 10.36 -17.72 -5.44
C GLU A 41 9.99 -18.32 -4.07
N SER A 42 10.12 -17.54 -3.00
CA SER A 42 9.87 -18.00 -1.63
C SER A 42 8.37 -18.03 -1.28
N GLY A 43 7.54 -17.24 -1.97
CA GLY A 43 6.09 -17.15 -1.78
C GLY A 43 5.62 -16.48 -0.47
N GLN A 44 6.40 -16.61 0.62
CA GLN A 44 6.13 -16.00 1.93
C GLN A 44 7.44 -15.71 2.68
N ALA A 45 7.95 -14.48 2.58
CA ALA A 45 9.20 -14.12 3.22
C ALA A 45 9.03 -13.05 4.31
N ARG A 46 9.47 -13.34 5.54
CA ARG A 46 9.52 -12.32 6.61
C ARG A 46 10.65 -11.32 6.31
N ILE A 47 10.46 -10.03 6.62
CA ILE A 47 11.51 -9.00 6.43
C ILE A 47 12.91 -9.41 6.93
N PRO A 48 13.09 -9.98 8.14
CA PRO A 48 14.42 -10.41 8.58
C PRO A 48 15.04 -11.45 7.65
N LYS A 49 14.25 -12.41 7.17
CA LYS A 49 14.74 -13.45 6.26
C LYS A 49 15.10 -12.90 4.88
N ILE A 50 14.29 -11.97 4.37
CA ILE A 50 14.62 -11.22 3.13
C ILE A 50 15.96 -10.50 3.31
N HIS A 51 16.17 -9.83 4.44
CA HIS A 51 17.43 -9.14 4.73
C HIS A 51 18.63 -10.11 4.78
N GLU A 52 18.47 -11.27 5.40
CA GLU A 52 19.52 -12.29 5.48
C GLU A 52 19.87 -12.88 4.11
N GLU A 53 18.89 -13.14 3.24
CA GLU A 53 19.15 -13.75 1.92
C GLU A 53 19.55 -12.74 0.84
N THR A 54 18.93 -11.57 0.82
CA THR A 54 19.20 -10.54 -0.22
C THR A 54 20.31 -9.57 0.16
N GLY A 55 20.69 -9.50 1.45
CA GLY A 55 21.63 -8.49 1.97
C GLY A 55 21.06 -7.06 2.00
N VAL A 56 19.88 -6.82 1.44
CA VAL A 56 19.24 -5.51 1.40
C VAL A 56 18.80 -5.08 2.79
N SER A 57 19.07 -3.82 3.17
CA SER A 57 18.72 -3.33 4.50
C SER A 57 17.21 -3.42 4.79
N VAL A 58 16.85 -3.77 6.02
CA VAL A 58 15.46 -3.79 6.52
C VAL A 58 14.70 -2.49 6.24
N LYS A 59 15.40 -1.34 6.29
CA LYS A 59 14.80 -0.03 5.98
C LYS A 59 14.40 0.10 4.51
N ARG A 60 15.25 -0.36 3.57
CA ARG A 60 14.93 -0.39 2.12
C ARG A 60 13.78 -1.34 1.84
N ILE A 61 13.80 -2.56 2.39
CA ILE A 61 12.71 -3.54 2.23
C ILE A 61 11.37 -2.96 2.72
N LYS A 62 11.35 -2.34 3.91
CA LYS A 62 10.15 -1.66 4.43
C LYS A 62 9.69 -0.50 3.54
N LYS A 63 10.60 0.23 2.89
CA LYS A 63 10.28 1.30 1.93
C LYS A 63 9.56 0.72 0.71
N PHE A 64 10.10 -0.33 0.09
CA PHE A 64 9.51 -0.97 -1.09
C PHE A 64 8.10 -1.52 -0.83
N ILE A 65 7.87 -2.09 0.36
CA ILE A 65 6.54 -2.57 0.77
C ILE A 65 5.56 -1.41 0.94
N ARG A 66 5.99 -0.29 1.55
CA ARG A 66 5.15 0.91 1.74
C ARG A 66 4.82 1.61 0.43
N GLU A 67 5.77 1.66 -0.50
CA GLU A 67 5.57 2.26 -1.83
C GLU A 67 4.61 1.45 -2.70
N GLY A 68 4.19 0.28 -2.24
CA GLY A 68 3.26 -0.56 -2.97
C GLY A 68 3.89 -1.26 -4.17
N ARG A 69 5.22 -1.22 -4.30
CA ARG A 69 5.93 -1.85 -5.42
C ARG A 69 6.01 -3.39 -5.30
N LEU A 70 5.65 -3.96 -4.14
CA LEU A 70 5.69 -5.40 -3.81
C LEU A 70 4.31 -6.01 -3.51
N VAL A 71 3.21 -5.38 -3.94
CA VAL A 71 1.84 -5.61 -3.40
C VAL A 71 1.22 -6.96 -3.78
N GLU A 72 1.70 -7.62 -4.83
CA GLU A 72 1.13 -8.91 -5.26
C GLU A 72 1.50 -10.09 -4.36
N PHE A 73 2.43 -9.90 -3.42
CA PHE A 73 2.90 -10.97 -2.58
C PHE A 73 2.19 -10.93 -1.22
N ASN A 74 1.58 -12.05 -0.82
CA ASN A 74 0.99 -12.26 0.51
C ASN A 74 2.08 -12.38 1.58
N VAL A 75 2.89 -11.34 1.70
CA VAL A 75 3.97 -11.27 2.67
C VAL A 75 3.34 -10.96 4.03
N ASP A 76 3.45 -11.88 5.00
CA ASP A 76 3.01 -11.62 6.38
C ASP A 76 4.00 -10.65 7.05
N VAL A 77 3.86 -9.38 6.69
CA VAL A 77 4.72 -8.30 7.14
C VAL A 77 4.00 -7.54 8.23
N THR A 78 4.63 -7.47 9.40
CA THR A 78 4.14 -6.63 10.48
C THR A 78 4.86 -5.28 10.43
N ILE A 79 4.16 -4.24 9.99
CA ILE A 79 4.64 -2.85 9.95
C ILE A 79 3.95 -2.08 11.09
N GLU A 80 4.58 -1.02 11.61
CA GLU A 80 3.96 -0.16 12.62
C GLU A 80 3.23 1.02 11.97
N CYS A 81 2.02 1.31 12.45
CA CYS A 81 1.27 2.48 12.03
C CYS A 81 2.02 3.77 12.40
N LYS A 82 2.21 4.67 11.44
CA LYS A 82 2.91 5.96 11.66
C LYS A 82 2.23 6.88 12.69
N ARG A 83 0.94 6.71 12.95
CA ARG A 83 0.16 7.56 13.86
C ARG A 83 0.06 6.99 15.28
N CYS A 84 -0.23 5.71 15.41
CA CYS A 84 -0.51 5.09 16.72
C CYS A 84 0.48 3.97 17.11
N GLY A 85 1.40 3.58 16.23
CA GLY A 85 2.37 2.51 16.48
C GLY A 85 1.79 1.09 16.43
N THR A 86 0.49 0.92 16.17
CA THR A 86 -0.12 -0.43 16.10
C THR A 86 0.48 -1.24 14.95
N GLN A 87 0.71 -2.52 15.22
CA GLN A 87 1.15 -3.52 14.24
C GLN A 87 0.06 -3.75 13.18
N ILE A 88 0.41 -3.56 11.91
CA ILE A 88 -0.46 -3.68 10.74
C ILE A 88 0.17 -4.61 9.70
N LYS A 89 -0.67 -5.37 9.00
CA LYS A 89 -0.24 -6.29 7.94
C LYS A 89 0.12 -5.59 6.63
N SER A 90 -0.47 -4.41 6.36
CA SER A 90 -0.28 -3.68 5.11
C SER A 90 -0.64 -2.19 5.25
N GLY A 91 0.06 -1.32 4.52
CA GLY A 91 -0.17 0.13 4.46
C GLY A 91 0.62 0.96 5.49
N ASP A 92 0.45 2.29 5.48
CA ASP A 92 1.09 3.22 6.43
C ASP A 92 0.27 3.47 7.71
N TYR A 93 -1.04 3.30 7.62
CA TYR A 93 -1.99 3.58 8.71
C TYR A 93 -2.85 2.34 8.98
N CYS A 94 -3.10 2.07 10.26
CA CYS A 94 -4.08 1.08 10.66
C CYS A 94 -5.48 1.52 10.23
N LYS A 95 -6.41 0.55 10.18
CA LYS A 95 -7.79 0.79 9.75
C LYS A 95 -8.42 1.95 10.53
N SER A 96 -8.30 1.94 11.86
CA SER A 96 -8.80 3.00 12.73
C SER A 96 -8.18 4.37 12.45
N CYS A 97 -6.87 4.47 12.25
CA CYS A 97 -6.23 5.75 11.91
C CYS A 97 -6.62 6.24 10.51
N ARG A 98 -6.83 5.32 9.56
CA ARG A 98 -7.33 5.65 8.21
C ARG A 98 -8.75 6.18 8.28
N ASP A 99 -9.65 5.50 9.00
CA ASP A 99 -11.03 5.95 9.20
C ASP A 99 -11.09 7.34 9.84
N GLN A 100 -10.27 7.61 10.88
CA GLN A 100 -10.17 8.94 11.50
C GLN A 100 -9.62 10.03 10.57
N LEU A 101 -8.69 9.68 9.68
CA LEU A 101 -8.18 10.62 8.67
C LEU A 101 -9.26 10.93 7.64
N SER A 102 -10.03 9.92 7.21
CA SER A 102 -11.17 10.08 6.30
C SER A 102 -12.26 10.95 6.94
N ASP A 103 -12.64 10.69 8.18
CA ASP A 103 -13.63 11.48 8.93
C ASP A 103 -13.23 12.96 9.09
N GLY A 104 -11.92 13.24 9.23
CA GLY A 104 -11.40 14.61 9.29
C GLY A 104 -11.60 15.42 7.99
N PHE A 105 -11.76 14.77 6.84
CA PHE A 105 -12.10 15.41 5.57
C PHE A 105 -13.63 15.56 5.35
N VAL A 106 -14.46 14.80 6.08
CA VAL A 106 -15.94 14.90 6.02
C VAL A 106 -16.48 16.02 6.93
N GLY A 107 -15.63 16.98 7.27
CA GLY A 107 -15.99 18.20 7.98
C GLY A 107 -16.64 19.29 7.10
N ARG A 108 -17.25 18.97 5.95
CA ARG A 108 -18.14 19.91 5.23
C ARG A 108 -19.06 19.30 4.16
N GLN A 109 -19.56 18.08 4.31
CA GLN A 109 -20.77 17.70 3.55
C GLN A 109 -21.76 17.03 4.49
N ASP A 110 -22.75 17.85 4.79
CA ASP A 110 -24.09 17.59 5.31
C ASP A 110 -24.40 16.18 5.79
N LYS A 111 -24.79 16.12 7.06
CA LYS A 111 -25.45 14.97 7.65
C LYS A 111 -26.83 14.83 7.02
N GLU A 112 -27.02 13.86 6.13
CA GLU A 112 -28.34 13.23 6.04
C GLU A 112 -28.24 11.73 6.31
N LYS A 113 -28.80 11.38 7.47
CA LYS A 113 -28.98 10.03 7.96
C LYS A 113 -30.07 9.39 7.11
N GLU A 114 -29.87 8.16 6.65
CA GLU A 114 -30.95 7.19 6.80
C GLU A 114 -30.45 5.77 7.03
N LYS A 115 -30.55 5.37 8.30
CA LYS A 115 -30.66 3.96 8.69
C LYS A 115 -31.99 3.45 8.15
N LYS A 116 -32.02 2.30 7.46
CA LYS A 116 -33.09 1.32 7.69
C LYS A 116 -32.67 -0.10 7.33
N GLN A 117 -32.61 -0.87 8.39
CA GLN A 117 -32.46 -2.31 8.47
C GLN A 117 -33.82 -3.00 8.21
N LYS A 118 -33.73 -4.27 7.74
CA LYS A 118 -34.58 -5.45 8.05
C LYS A 118 -35.73 -5.86 7.10
N LYS A 119 -35.48 -7.08 6.55
CA LYS A 119 -36.32 -8.32 6.52
C LYS A 119 -37.47 -8.45 5.48
N LYS A 120 -37.37 -9.53 4.67
CA LYS A 120 -38.44 -10.13 3.84
C LYS A 120 -39.57 -10.72 4.71
N PRO A 121 -40.81 -10.88 4.20
CA PRO A 121 -41.21 -12.20 3.67
C PRO A 121 -42.18 -12.19 2.46
N LYS A 122 -42.36 -13.41 1.90
CA LYS A 122 -43.27 -13.86 0.81
C LYS A 122 -44.73 -13.38 0.95
N SER A 123 -45.40 -13.09 -0.18
CA SER A 123 -46.66 -13.75 -0.56
C SER A 123 -47.32 -13.24 -1.87
N GLN A 124 -47.88 -14.20 -2.61
CA GLN A 124 -49.07 -14.16 -3.47
C GLN A 124 -49.03 -13.57 -4.90
N MET A 125 -49.42 -14.45 -5.82
CA MET A 125 -49.68 -14.27 -7.25
C MET A 125 -51.01 -13.54 -7.49
N TYR A 126 -51.15 -12.90 -8.65
CA TYR A 126 -52.30 -13.19 -9.53
C TYR A 126 -51.90 -13.00 -10.99
N THR A 127 -52.03 -14.08 -11.76
CA THR A 127 -51.97 -14.08 -13.22
C THR A 127 -53.13 -13.28 -13.78
N ARG A 128 -52.89 -12.47 -14.81
CA ARG A 128 -53.98 -11.92 -15.63
C ARG A 128 -53.75 -12.31 -17.08
N ALA A 129 -54.54 -13.27 -17.51
CA ALA A 129 -54.71 -13.68 -18.89
C ALA A 129 -55.60 -12.68 -19.66
N TRP A 130 -55.62 -12.84 -21.00
CA TRP A 130 -56.57 -12.32 -22.02
C TRP A 130 -56.20 -10.94 -22.62
N LYS A 131 -56.16 -10.69 -23.95
CA LYS A 131 -56.69 -11.28 -25.21
C LYS A 131 -55.73 -10.85 -26.36
N LYS A 132 -55.28 -11.68 -27.31
CA LYS A 132 -55.93 -12.14 -28.57
C LYS A 132 -56.76 -11.08 -29.31
N ASP A 133 -56.14 -10.47 -30.31
CA ASP A 133 -56.70 -10.21 -31.65
C ASP A 133 -55.72 -10.80 -32.68
#